data_AF-A0A7W8APQ7-F1
#
_entry.id   AF-A0A7W8APQ7-F1
#
_cell.length_a   1.000
_cell.length_b   1.000
_cell.length_c   1.000
_cell.angle_alpha   90.00
_cell.angle_beta   90.00
_cell.angle_gamma   90.00
#
_symmetry.space_group_name_H-M   'P 1'
#
loop_
_entity.id
_entity.type
_entity.pdbx_description
1 polymer ?
#
loop_
_entity_poly.entity_id
_entity_poly.type
_entity_poly.pdbx_seq_one_letter_code
_entity_poly.pdbx_strand_id
1 'polypeptide(L)'
;MSAVSNVLVAGLQYRQAADDRRATADERRETQAHEAELERLRTENLREEAQLNQRLAREEAAHQEAVRRSRVQEEIDRDHYPFHGLPGSFRADLELEYRDLSQKPVLALLMPDTRQDGTPWHGLRARVMGDLGSYERLNLLRVRLTDRHFAWPHARLYANDLKDLPALVVETSHDLYRLHVRIGGCHLSGDRGGSRIQASQQVYVLRFPTLSAWTPERMEVLNRTASARLAFPLPTPTDDQQLMEVNRELASRIVALCVVAAMDGFHLLRQPVYDEQFDRAAEATGLCDDDWPVDLGVPADIAADPAYHLLHIAERHLVRGASRTALDTVTEVIEVSRSAPLADKHRDKARELLGRLPDSGDTRALLARLDAPPRPEPAPPRLPADAPTVLRPTRPTPGTYSHDLHDEHGYDPSGDPLGTGGGTAS
;
A
#
# COMPACT_ATOMS: atom_id res chain seq x y z
N MET A 1 -78.29 -93.47 25.66
CA MET A 1 -78.14 -92.00 25.68
C MET A 1 -76.89 -91.50 26.44
N SER A 2 -75.82 -92.29 26.60
CA SER A 2 -74.61 -91.88 27.37
C SER A 2 -73.41 -91.52 26.48
N ALA A 3 -73.32 -92.07 25.26
CA ALA A 3 -72.19 -91.82 24.36
C ALA A 3 -72.19 -90.41 23.71
N VAL A 4 -73.36 -89.81 23.47
CA VAL A 4 -73.46 -88.50 22.79
C VAL A 4 -73.03 -87.33 23.70
N SER A 5 -73.26 -87.43 25.01
CA SER A 5 -72.88 -86.40 25.97
C SER A 5 -71.37 -86.34 26.24
N ASN A 6 -70.70 -87.49 26.28
CA ASN A 6 -69.24 -87.56 26.47
C ASN A 6 -68.47 -87.04 25.24
N VAL A 7 -69.02 -87.22 24.03
CA VAL A 7 -68.43 -86.69 22.79
C VAL A 7 -68.58 -85.17 22.70
N LEU A 8 -69.70 -84.61 23.16
CA LEU A 8 -69.91 -83.15 23.21
C LEU A 8 -69.00 -82.45 24.22
N VAL A 9 -68.82 -83.03 25.42
CA VAL A 9 -67.90 -82.50 26.45
C VAL A 9 -66.45 -82.62 26.00
N ALA A 10 -66.04 -83.75 25.44
CA ALA A 10 -64.70 -83.93 24.88
C ALA A 10 -64.43 -82.97 23.69
N GLY A 11 -65.43 -82.72 22.84
CA GLY A 11 -65.33 -81.78 21.72
C GLY A 11 -65.33 -80.30 22.15
N LEU A 12 -65.89 -79.96 23.32
CA LEU A 12 -65.79 -78.63 23.94
C LEU A 12 -64.44 -78.43 24.63
N GLN A 13 -63.96 -79.43 25.38
CA GLN A 13 -62.62 -79.42 26.00
C GLN A 13 -61.51 -79.39 24.94
N TYR A 14 -61.67 -80.10 23.81
CA TYR A 14 -60.73 -80.05 22.70
C TYR A 14 -60.71 -78.67 22.02
N ARG A 15 -61.88 -78.01 21.90
CA ARG A 15 -61.98 -76.64 21.37
C ARG A 15 -61.37 -75.62 22.32
N GLN A 16 -61.68 -75.66 23.62
CA GLN A 16 -61.04 -74.81 24.62
C GLN A 16 -59.52 -75.02 24.65
N ALA A 17 -59.04 -76.27 24.67
CA ALA A 17 -57.61 -76.54 24.63
C ALA A 17 -56.95 -76.15 23.30
N ALA A 18 -57.70 -76.06 22.20
CA ALA A 18 -57.21 -75.56 20.91
C ALA A 18 -57.18 -74.02 20.88
N ASP A 19 -58.17 -73.37 21.48
CA ASP A 19 -58.26 -71.92 21.59
C ASP A 19 -57.24 -71.37 22.60
N ASP A 20 -57.01 -72.05 23.72
CA ASP A 20 -55.94 -71.73 24.68
C ASP A 20 -54.56 -71.91 24.05
N ARG A 21 -54.38 -72.94 23.19
CA ARG A 21 -53.14 -73.14 22.42
C ARG A 21 -52.94 -72.07 21.34
N ARG A 22 -54.02 -71.52 20.78
CA ARG A 22 -53.96 -70.39 19.84
C ARG A 22 -53.65 -69.09 20.56
N ALA A 23 -54.35 -68.79 21.65
CA ALA A 23 -54.10 -67.61 22.47
C ALA A 23 -52.65 -67.57 22.99
N THR A 24 -52.13 -68.69 23.51
CA THR A 24 -50.73 -68.78 23.94
C THR A 24 -49.73 -68.74 22.77
N ALA A 25 -50.10 -69.20 21.57
CA ALA A 25 -49.26 -69.07 20.38
C ALA A 25 -49.23 -67.62 19.86
N ASP A 26 -50.35 -66.91 19.92
CA ASP A 26 -50.48 -65.52 19.49
C ASP A 26 -49.78 -64.57 20.49
N GLU A 27 -49.93 -64.80 21.80
CA GLU A 27 -49.19 -64.06 22.84
C GLU A 27 -47.66 -64.26 22.70
N ARG A 28 -47.21 -65.48 22.36
CA ARG A 28 -45.79 -65.74 22.07
C ARG A 28 -45.31 -65.04 20.81
N ARG A 29 -46.15 -64.94 19.77
CA ARG A 29 -45.82 -64.21 18.54
C ARG A 29 -45.75 -62.72 18.77
N GLU A 30 -46.67 -62.15 19.54
CA GLU A 30 -46.63 -60.73 19.93
C GLU A 30 -45.41 -60.41 20.78
N THR A 31 -45.08 -61.28 21.74
CA THR A 31 -43.86 -61.13 22.56
C THR A 31 -42.60 -61.21 21.69
N GLN A 32 -42.51 -62.19 20.77
CA GLN A 32 -41.38 -62.30 19.84
C GLN A 32 -41.28 -61.12 18.87
N ALA A 33 -42.42 -60.60 18.39
CA ALA A 33 -42.45 -59.43 17.52
C ALA A 33 -42.00 -58.18 18.27
N HIS A 34 -42.43 -58.01 19.53
CA HIS A 34 -42.01 -56.91 20.38
C HIS A 34 -40.51 -56.98 20.74
N GLU A 35 -39.99 -58.18 21.05
CA GLU A 35 -38.56 -58.39 21.26
C GLU A 35 -37.73 -58.08 20.01
N ALA A 36 -38.20 -58.52 18.83
CA ALA A 36 -37.54 -58.21 17.56
C ALA A 36 -37.55 -56.71 17.24
N GLU A 37 -38.64 -56.01 17.56
CA GLU A 37 -38.75 -54.56 17.38
C GLU A 37 -37.81 -53.81 18.33
N LEU A 38 -37.73 -54.22 19.61
CA LEU A 38 -36.79 -53.68 20.58
C LEU A 38 -35.33 -53.91 20.17
N GLU A 39 -35.01 -55.08 19.63
CA GLU A 39 -33.68 -55.38 19.12
C GLU A 39 -33.35 -54.51 17.89
N ARG A 40 -34.31 -54.31 16.99
CA ARG A 40 -34.15 -53.40 15.85
C ARG A 40 -33.85 -51.97 16.31
N LEU A 41 -34.65 -51.43 17.23
CA LEU A 41 -34.45 -50.09 17.78
C LEU A 41 -33.10 -49.95 18.51
N ARG A 42 -32.67 -50.98 19.25
CA ARG A 42 -31.34 -51.00 19.87
C ARG A 42 -30.23 -50.95 18.82
N THR A 43 -30.33 -51.74 17.75
CA THR A 43 -29.32 -51.73 16.68
C THR A 43 -29.30 -50.40 15.90
N GLU A 44 -30.46 -49.77 15.74
CA GLU A 44 -30.59 -48.45 15.10
C GLU A 44 -29.95 -47.36 15.96
N ASN A 45 -30.30 -47.30 17.25
CA ASN A 45 -29.68 -46.38 18.21
C ASN A 45 -28.16 -46.55 18.29
N LEU A 46 -27.66 -47.79 18.33
CA LEU A 46 -26.21 -48.05 18.33
C LEU A 46 -25.52 -47.58 17.04
N ARG A 47 -26.19 -47.67 15.89
CA ARG A 47 -25.66 -47.16 14.61
C ARG A 47 -25.65 -45.64 14.59
N GLU A 48 -26.72 -44.99 15.04
CA GLU A 48 -26.80 -43.54 15.14
C GLU A 48 -25.74 -43.00 16.11
N GLU A 49 -25.59 -43.63 17.28
CA GLU A 49 -24.56 -43.29 18.25
C GLU A 49 -23.15 -43.46 17.66
N ALA A 50 -22.89 -44.57 16.95
CA ALA A 50 -21.62 -44.78 16.26
C ALA A 50 -21.34 -43.73 15.18
N GLN A 51 -22.36 -43.30 14.42
CA GLN A 51 -22.24 -42.26 13.40
C GLN A 51 -21.97 -40.88 14.03
N LEU A 52 -22.68 -40.54 15.10
CA LEU A 52 -22.46 -39.29 15.85
C LEU A 52 -21.06 -39.25 16.45
N ASN A 53 -20.62 -40.34 17.09
CA ASN A 53 -19.28 -40.45 17.64
C ASN A 53 -18.20 -40.33 16.56
N GLN A 54 -18.42 -40.94 15.39
CA GLN A 54 -17.50 -40.79 14.25
C GLN A 54 -17.44 -39.35 13.74
N ARG A 55 -18.58 -38.65 13.68
CA ARG A 55 -18.63 -37.24 13.26
C ARG A 55 -17.92 -36.34 14.28
N LEU A 56 -18.21 -36.51 15.57
CA LEU A 56 -17.57 -35.78 16.66
C LEU A 56 -16.04 -35.97 16.61
N ALA A 57 -15.57 -37.21 16.47
CA ALA A 57 -14.14 -37.50 16.36
C ALA A 57 -13.48 -36.84 15.13
N ARG A 58 -14.19 -36.73 14.00
CA ARG A 58 -13.69 -36.01 12.81
C ARG A 58 -13.63 -34.51 13.03
N GLU A 59 -14.65 -33.93 13.65
CA GLU A 59 -14.69 -32.49 13.99
C GLU A 59 -13.60 -32.14 15.02
N GLU A 60 -13.41 -32.97 16.04
CA GLU A 60 -12.33 -32.85 17.02
C GLU A 60 -10.96 -32.95 16.36
N ALA A 61 -10.74 -33.95 15.49
CA ALA A 61 -9.49 -34.09 14.76
C ALA A 61 -9.21 -32.89 13.83
N ALA A 62 -10.23 -32.39 13.14
CA ALA A 62 -10.12 -31.20 12.29
C ALA A 62 -9.80 -29.95 13.12
N HIS A 63 -10.44 -29.79 14.28
CA HIS A 63 -10.16 -28.70 15.21
C HIS A 63 -8.73 -28.78 15.77
N GLN A 64 -8.29 -29.96 16.21
CA GLN A 64 -6.93 -30.18 16.69
C GLN A 64 -5.88 -29.88 15.62
N GLU A 65 -6.12 -30.31 14.38
CA GLU A 65 -5.25 -30.02 13.25
C GLU A 65 -5.23 -28.53 12.92
N ALA A 66 -6.38 -27.84 12.98
CA ALA A 66 -6.44 -26.39 12.80
C ALA A 66 -5.66 -25.63 13.88
N VAL A 67 -5.81 -26.02 15.16
CA VAL A 67 -5.04 -25.46 16.29
C VAL A 67 -3.54 -25.71 16.10
N ARG A 68 -3.15 -26.92 15.69
CA ARG A 68 -1.75 -27.26 15.41
C ARG A 68 -1.17 -26.39 14.29
N ARG A 69 -1.89 -26.25 13.17
CA ARG A 69 -1.48 -25.37 12.05
C ARG A 69 -1.36 -23.91 12.49
N SER A 70 -2.30 -23.42 13.29
CA SER A 70 -2.25 -22.06 13.83
C SER A 70 -1.01 -21.84 14.70
N ARG A 71 -0.65 -22.80 15.56
CA ARG A 71 0.55 -22.70 16.40
C ARG A 71 1.84 -22.68 15.58
N VAL A 72 1.95 -23.57 14.59
CA VAL A 72 3.11 -23.60 13.68
C VAL A 72 3.22 -22.29 12.90
N GLN A 73 2.09 -21.74 12.43
CA GLN A 73 2.09 -20.46 11.74
C GLN A 73 2.53 -19.31 12.66
N GLU A 74 2.06 -19.29 13.90
CA GLU A 74 2.46 -18.28 14.89
C GLU A 74 3.97 -18.34 15.20
N GLU A 75 4.53 -19.55 15.27
CA GLU A 75 5.98 -19.75 15.45
C GLU A 75 6.77 -19.23 14.24
N ILE A 76 6.34 -19.58 13.02
CA ILE A 76 6.94 -19.06 11.78
C ILE A 76 6.89 -17.53 11.74
N ASP A 77 5.72 -16.95 12.05
CA ASP A 77 5.52 -15.51 12.06
C ASP A 77 6.44 -14.86 13.11
N ARG A 78 6.55 -15.41 14.32
CA ARG A 78 7.45 -14.89 15.36
C ARG A 78 8.92 -14.85 14.92
N ASP A 79 9.35 -15.81 14.10
CA ASP A 79 10.74 -15.91 13.66
C ASP A 79 11.07 -15.08 12.43
N HIS A 80 10.12 -14.92 11.51
CA HIS A 80 10.34 -14.32 10.18
C HIS A 80 9.63 -12.99 9.96
N TYR A 81 8.70 -12.61 10.84
CA TYR A 81 7.97 -11.36 10.70
C TYR A 81 8.93 -10.16 10.92
N PRO A 82 8.80 -9.08 10.12
CA PRO A 82 9.74 -7.95 10.16
C PRO A 82 9.83 -7.19 11.48
N PHE A 83 8.85 -7.35 12.36
CA PHE A 83 8.79 -6.73 13.69
C PHE A 83 8.81 -7.80 14.79
N HIS A 84 9.20 -7.43 16.00
CA HIS A 84 9.17 -8.32 17.17
C HIS A 84 7.76 -8.78 17.57
N GLY A 85 6.72 -8.05 17.18
CA GLY A 85 5.33 -8.43 17.38
C GLY A 85 4.82 -9.48 16.39
N LEU A 86 3.55 -9.83 16.49
CA LEU A 86 2.86 -10.68 15.50
C LEU A 86 2.28 -9.81 14.36
N PRO A 87 1.93 -10.39 13.21
CA PRO A 87 1.23 -9.67 12.15
C PRO A 87 0.01 -8.89 12.69
N GLY A 88 -0.13 -7.63 12.28
CA GLY A 88 -1.16 -6.70 12.75
C GLY A 88 -0.74 -5.85 13.96
N SER A 89 0.31 -6.21 14.71
CA SER A 89 0.73 -5.43 15.87
C SER A 89 1.22 -4.03 15.48
N PHE A 90 1.93 -3.92 14.36
CA PHE A 90 2.46 -2.64 13.90
C PHE A 90 1.30 -1.70 13.51
N ARG A 91 0.27 -2.20 12.84
CA ARG A 91 -0.94 -1.41 12.58
C ARG A 91 -1.67 -1.00 13.85
N ALA A 92 -1.82 -1.89 14.82
CA ALA A 92 -2.43 -1.55 16.10
C ALA A 92 -1.68 -0.39 16.78
N ASP A 93 -0.34 -0.40 16.78
CA ASP A 93 0.48 0.70 17.29
C ASP A 93 0.23 2.00 16.51
N LEU A 94 0.10 1.93 15.18
CA LEU A 94 -0.23 3.09 14.36
C LEU A 94 -1.63 3.64 14.65
N GLU A 95 -2.62 2.80 14.92
CA GLU A 95 -3.99 3.20 15.26
C GLU A 95 -4.07 3.84 16.66
N LEU A 96 -3.12 3.55 17.54
CA LEU A 96 -2.95 4.27 18.81
C LEU A 96 -2.37 5.67 18.60
N GLU A 97 -1.47 5.84 17.62
CA GLU A 97 -0.86 7.14 17.29
C GLU A 97 -1.81 8.04 16.47
N TYR A 98 -2.60 7.45 15.56
CA TYR A 98 -3.44 8.17 14.61
C TYR A 98 -4.90 7.69 14.71
N ARG A 99 -5.81 8.61 15.07
CA ARG A 99 -7.27 8.33 15.10
C ARG A 99 -7.84 7.97 13.74
N ASP A 100 -7.28 8.53 12.68
CA ASP A 100 -7.67 8.27 11.30
C ASP A 100 -6.41 7.99 10.48
N LEU A 101 -6.28 6.74 10.03
CA LEU A 101 -5.13 6.29 9.25
C LEU A 101 -5.06 6.93 7.86
N SER A 102 -6.16 7.49 7.34
CA SER A 102 -6.16 8.19 6.06
C SER A 102 -5.44 9.54 6.13
N GLN A 103 -5.33 10.13 7.32
CA GLN A 103 -4.63 11.39 7.59
C GLN A 103 -3.14 11.19 7.89
N LYS A 104 -2.68 9.94 7.84
CA LYS A 104 -1.31 9.59 8.19
C LYS A 104 -0.35 10.01 7.06
N PRO A 105 0.85 10.55 7.40
CA PRO A 105 1.91 10.74 6.40
C PRO A 105 2.38 9.40 5.80
N VAL A 106 3.14 9.49 4.71
CA VAL A 106 3.81 8.34 4.10
C VAL A 106 4.64 7.61 5.15
N LEU A 107 4.51 6.29 5.24
CA LEU A 107 5.36 5.46 6.08
C LEU A 107 6.67 5.18 5.38
N ALA A 108 7.81 5.30 6.05
CA ALA A 108 9.09 4.80 5.58
C ALA A 108 9.62 3.72 6.51
N LEU A 109 9.66 2.48 6.03
CA LEU A 109 10.21 1.33 6.74
C LEU A 109 11.68 1.15 6.36
N LEU A 110 12.59 1.38 7.31
CA LEU A 110 14.02 1.18 7.12
C LEU A 110 14.43 -0.23 7.51
N MET A 111 14.82 -1.03 6.52
CA MET A 111 15.26 -2.41 6.73
C MET A 111 16.69 -2.51 7.26
N PRO A 112 16.97 -3.40 8.23
CA PRO A 112 18.35 -3.74 8.56
C PRO A 112 19.03 -4.33 7.34
N ASP A 113 20.30 -3.99 7.15
CA ASP A 113 21.16 -4.69 6.21
C ASP A 113 21.40 -6.11 6.76
N THR A 114 21.42 -7.10 5.87
CA THR A 114 21.70 -8.51 6.17
C THR A 114 23.02 -8.76 6.90
N ARG A 115 23.95 -7.79 6.90
CA ARG A 115 25.32 -7.92 7.46
C ARG A 115 25.67 -6.86 8.53
N GLN A 116 24.74 -6.42 9.38
CA GLN A 116 24.99 -5.28 10.28
C GLN A 116 25.94 -5.53 11.48
N ASP A 117 26.06 -6.76 11.96
CA ASP A 117 26.85 -7.00 13.18
C ASP A 117 28.36 -7.01 12.90
N GLY A 118 29.09 -6.13 13.58
CA GLY A 118 30.55 -6.00 13.46
C GLY A 118 31.04 -5.31 12.19
N THR A 119 30.14 -4.74 11.36
CA THR A 119 30.54 -4.00 10.15
C THR A 119 30.67 -2.49 10.42
N PRO A 120 31.49 -1.78 9.63
CA PRO A 120 31.63 -0.33 9.73
C PRO A 120 30.33 0.45 9.49
N TRP A 121 29.34 -0.20 8.86
CA TRP A 121 28.02 0.37 8.54
C TRP A 121 27.01 0.33 9.69
N HIS A 122 27.42 -0.20 10.85
CA HIS A 122 26.60 -0.16 12.05
C HIS A 122 26.11 1.27 12.35
N GLY A 123 24.84 1.41 12.73
CA GLY A 123 24.22 2.70 13.05
C GLY A 123 23.76 3.54 11.85
N LEU A 124 23.96 3.10 10.60
CA LEU A 124 23.50 3.84 9.41
C LEU A 124 21.99 4.13 9.43
N ARG A 125 21.15 3.17 9.81
CA ARG A 125 19.69 3.35 9.83
C ARG A 125 19.24 4.42 10.82
N ALA A 126 19.84 4.44 12.00
CA ALA A 126 19.57 5.46 13.01
C ALA A 126 19.97 6.85 12.50
N ARG A 127 21.06 6.94 11.73
CA ARG A 127 21.46 8.17 11.04
C ARG A 127 20.42 8.58 9.99
N VAL A 128 20.05 7.69 9.07
CA VAL A 128 19.00 7.97 8.06
C VAL A 128 17.72 8.49 8.73
N MET A 129 17.27 7.84 9.80
CA MET A 129 16.12 8.31 10.59
C MET A 129 16.32 9.73 11.14
N GLY A 130 17.50 10.04 11.67
CA GLY A 130 17.86 11.39 12.12
C GLY A 130 17.80 12.44 11.01
N ASP A 131 18.29 12.11 9.81
CA ASP A 131 18.26 13.01 8.64
C ASP A 131 16.82 13.23 8.13
N LEU A 132 15.98 12.21 8.27
CA LEU A 132 14.56 12.29 7.93
C LEU A 132 13.69 12.99 8.99
N GLY A 133 14.21 13.21 10.20
CA GLY A 133 13.43 13.71 11.34
C GLY A 133 12.83 15.10 11.13
N SER A 134 13.38 15.93 10.24
CA SER A 134 12.77 17.23 9.90
C SER A 134 11.47 17.07 9.11
N TYR A 135 11.38 16.06 8.23
CA TYR A 135 10.19 15.74 7.45
C TYR A 135 9.12 15.05 8.30
N GLU A 136 9.53 14.29 9.32
CA GLU A 136 8.60 13.78 10.34
C GLU A 136 7.95 14.92 11.14
N ARG A 137 8.72 15.95 11.52
CA ARG A 137 8.18 17.14 12.21
C ARG A 137 7.21 17.95 11.35
N LEU A 138 7.40 17.93 10.04
CA LEU A 138 6.49 18.54 9.07
C LEU A 138 5.27 17.65 8.76
N ASN A 139 5.17 16.47 9.37
CA ASN A 139 4.12 15.48 9.12
C ASN A 139 3.99 15.11 7.63
N LEU A 140 5.13 15.04 6.91
CA LEU A 140 5.19 14.60 5.52
C LEU A 140 5.54 13.12 5.39
N LEU A 141 6.30 12.62 6.37
CA LEU A 141 6.82 11.25 6.46
C LEU A 141 6.66 10.75 7.90
N ARG A 142 6.58 9.44 8.10
CA ARG A 142 6.74 8.78 9.40
C ARG A 142 7.71 7.61 9.26
N VAL A 143 8.82 7.67 9.96
CA VAL A 143 9.91 6.70 9.80
C VAL A 143 9.78 5.60 10.86
N ARG A 144 9.98 4.34 10.46
CA ARG A 144 10.00 3.18 11.34
C ARG A 144 11.16 2.28 10.99
N LEU A 145 11.85 1.81 12.02
CA LEU A 145 12.85 0.77 11.88
C LEU A 145 12.16 -0.57 11.95
N THR A 146 12.53 -1.48 11.06
CA THR A 146 12.15 -2.89 11.19
C THR A 146 13.21 -3.63 12.00
N ASP A 147 12.77 -4.63 12.76
CA ASP A 147 13.62 -5.38 13.66
C ASP A 147 14.46 -6.41 12.91
N ARG A 148 13.90 -6.96 11.82
CA ARG A 148 14.52 -8.01 11.01
C ARG A 148 14.57 -7.65 9.54
N HIS A 149 15.54 -8.23 8.84
CA HIS A 149 15.59 -8.16 7.39
C HIS A 149 14.54 -9.12 6.82
N PHE A 150 13.91 -8.73 5.72
CA PHE A 150 12.88 -9.52 5.04
C PHE A 150 12.93 -9.29 3.52
N ALA A 151 12.23 -10.09 2.73
CA ALA A 151 12.08 -9.83 1.30
C ALA A 151 10.80 -9.03 1.04
N TRP A 152 10.90 -7.88 0.35
CA TRP A 152 9.73 -7.16 -0.14
C TRP A 152 9.37 -7.61 -1.56
N PRO A 153 8.09 -7.93 -1.86
CA PRO A 153 6.92 -7.79 -1.01
C PRO A 153 6.76 -8.91 0.03
N HIS A 154 6.39 -8.52 1.25
CA HIS A 154 6.14 -9.44 2.35
C HIS A 154 4.63 -9.58 2.60
N ALA A 155 4.06 -10.74 2.28
CA ALA A 155 2.61 -10.93 2.24
C ALA A 155 1.88 -10.62 3.55
N ARG A 156 2.40 -11.10 4.70
CA ARG A 156 1.76 -10.86 6.01
C ARG A 156 1.84 -9.40 6.44
N LEU A 157 3.02 -8.80 6.40
CA LEU A 157 3.23 -7.37 6.64
C LEU A 157 2.29 -6.51 5.78
N TYR A 158 2.19 -6.78 4.47
CA TYR A 158 1.26 -6.05 3.63
C TYR A 158 -0.19 -6.24 4.07
N ALA A 159 -0.66 -7.50 4.14
CA ALA A 159 -2.07 -7.79 4.34
C ALA A 159 -2.60 -7.35 5.71
N ASN A 160 -1.79 -7.48 6.77
CA ASN A 160 -2.21 -7.20 8.14
C ASN A 160 -1.88 -5.77 8.57
N ASP A 161 -0.80 -5.18 8.06
CA ASP A 161 -0.29 -3.93 8.62
C ASP A 161 -0.32 -2.76 7.63
N LEU A 162 0.15 -2.96 6.39
CA LEU A 162 0.31 -1.87 5.43
C LEU A 162 -0.84 -1.73 4.44
N LYS A 163 -1.84 -2.62 4.50
CA LYS A 163 -2.97 -2.60 3.59
C LYS A 163 -3.67 -1.24 3.67
N ASP A 164 -3.80 -0.62 2.49
CA ASP A 164 -4.41 0.70 2.28
C ASP A 164 -3.63 1.87 2.91
N LEU A 165 -2.39 1.63 3.35
CA LEU A 165 -1.48 2.66 3.86
C LEU A 165 -0.37 2.94 2.84
N PRO A 166 -0.07 4.22 2.54
CA PRO A 166 1.09 4.55 1.73
C PRO A 166 2.37 4.27 2.50
N ALA A 167 3.16 3.31 2.00
CA ALA A 167 4.40 2.90 2.67
C ALA A 167 5.53 2.68 1.67
N LEU A 168 6.70 3.22 1.99
CA LEU A 168 7.99 3.01 1.38
C LEU A 168 8.73 1.93 2.17
N VAL A 169 9.29 0.96 1.47
CA VAL A 169 10.22 -0.03 2.04
C VAL A 169 11.60 0.26 1.51
N VAL A 170 12.50 0.63 2.41
CA VAL A 170 13.85 1.11 2.11
C VAL A 170 14.86 0.03 2.44
N GLU A 171 15.47 -0.49 1.39
CA GLU A 171 16.51 -1.51 1.44
C GLU A 171 17.84 -0.86 1.09
N THR A 172 18.85 -1.10 1.92
CA THR A 172 20.22 -0.68 1.64
C THR A 172 21.13 -1.89 1.66
N SER A 173 22.01 -1.96 0.68
CA SER A 173 23.08 -2.96 0.64
C SER A 173 24.39 -2.28 0.30
N HIS A 174 25.45 -2.69 1.00
CA HIS A 174 26.75 -2.02 0.92
C HIS A 174 27.84 -3.04 0.63
N ASP A 175 28.81 -2.62 -0.17
CA ASP A 175 30.16 -3.20 -0.16
C ASP A 175 31.15 -2.14 0.36
N LEU A 176 32.46 -2.40 0.28
CA LEU A 176 33.48 -1.45 0.75
C LEU A 176 33.52 -0.14 -0.06
N TYR A 177 32.95 -0.12 -1.26
CA TYR A 177 33.10 0.94 -2.25
C TYR A 177 31.77 1.51 -2.76
N ARG A 178 30.65 0.84 -2.48
CA ARG A 178 29.35 1.17 -3.05
C ARG A 178 28.24 1.03 -2.03
N LEU A 179 27.30 1.97 -2.13
CA LEU A 179 25.98 1.90 -1.52
C LEU A 179 24.97 1.68 -2.64
N HIS A 180 24.14 0.68 -2.48
CA HIS A 180 22.95 0.48 -3.30
C HIS A 180 21.72 0.82 -2.46
N VAL A 181 20.89 1.73 -2.98
CA VAL A 181 19.61 2.08 -2.39
C VAL A 181 18.51 1.47 -3.25
N ARG A 182 17.65 0.68 -2.62
CA ARG A 182 16.48 0.10 -3.26
C ARG A 182 15.24 0.56 -2.51
N ILE A 183 14.21 0.94 -3.26
CA ILE A 183 12.93 1.35 -2.70
C ILE A 183 11.85 0.49 -3.36
N GLY A 184 11.03 -0.13 -2.51
CA GLY A 184 9.74 -0.67 -2.89
C GLY A 184 8.65 0.01 -2.07
N GLY A 185 7.44 -0.52 -2.16
CA GLY A 185 6.40 -0.05 -1.27
C GLY A 185 5.01 -0.45 -1.69
N CYS A 186 4.02 0.22 -1.12
CA CYS A 186 2.63 0.02 -1.45
C CYS A 186 1.84 1.33 -1.37
N HIS A 187 0.78 1.40 -2.17
CA HIS A 187 -0.15 2.53 -2.23
C HIS A 187 0.50 3.90 -2.54
N LEU A 188 1.61 3.89 -3.30
CA LEU A 188 2.38 5.09 -3.64
C LEU A 188 1.87 5.79 -4.91
N SER A 189 1.35 5.06 -5.89
CA SER A 189 0.82 5.60 -7.14
C SER A 189 -0.54 6.29 -6.95
N GLY A 190 -0.76 7.44 -7.58
CA GLY A 190 -2.03 8.19 -7.53
C GLY A 190 -3.23 7.50 -8.19
N ASP A 191 -2.99 6.46 -8.99
CA ASP A 191 -4.04 5.80 -9.76
C ASP A 191 -4.92 4.85 -8.92
N ARG A 192 -6.24 4.98 -9.11
CA ARG A 192 -7.26 4.05 -8.61
C ARG A 192 -7.14 2.63 -9.19
N GLY A 193 -6.30 2.44 -10.21
CA GLY A 193 -6.02 1.15 -10.87
C GLY A 193 -4.55 0.71 -10.88
N GLY A 194 -3.64 1.48 -10.23
CA GLY A 194 -2.22 1.14 -10.17
C GLY A 194 -1.94 -0.10 -9.30
N SER A 195 -0.79 -0.76 -9.53
CA SER A 195 -0.37 -1.88 -8.68
C SER A 195 -0.22 -1.40 -7.23
N ARG A 196 -1.06 -1.94 -6.35
CA ARG A 196 -1.07 -1.60 -4.91
C ARG A 196 0.27 -1.89 -4.24
N ILE A 197 1.04 -2.83 -4.79
CA ILE A 197 2.37 -3.21 -4.32
C ILE A 197 3.37 -2.93 -5.45
N GLN A 198 4.41 -2.19 -5.13
CA GLN A 198 5.55 -1.94 -5.99
C GLN A 198 6.73 -2.76 -5.45
N ALA A 199 7.26 -3.65 -6.30
CA ALA A 199 8.45 -4.43 -5.95
C ALA A 199 9.64 -3.51 -5.69
N SER A 200 10.58 -3.98 -4.86
CA SER A 200 11.81 -3.24 -4.58
C SER A 200 12.63 -3.06 -5.86
N GLN A 201 12.93 -1.80 -6.21
CA GLN A 201 13.74 -1.43 -7.37
C GLN A 201 14.97 -0.67 -6.90
N GLN A 202 16.10 -0.89 -7.57
CA GLN A 202 17.30 -0.09 -7.32
C GLN A 202 17.10 1.31 -7.87
N VAL A 203 17.07 2.30 -6.98
CA VAL A 203 16.83 3.71 -7.31
C VAL A 203 18.11 4.51 -7.38
N TYR A 204 19.16 4.08 -6.66
CA TYR A 204 20.44 4.78 -6.66
C TYR A 204 21.62 3.85 -6.37
N VAL A 205 22.77 4.15 -6.98
CA VAL A 205 24.06 3.51 -6.67
C VAL A 205 25.09 4.61 -6.46
N LEU A 206 25.54 4.74 -5.22
CA LEU A 206 26.64 5.63 -4.87
C LEU A 206 27.94 4.85 -4.91
N ARG A 207 28.94 5.35 -5.64
CA ARG A 207 30.33 4.94 -5.43
C ARG A 207 30.96 5.87 -4.40
N PHE A 208 31.47 5.31 -3.31
CA PHE A 208 32.08 6.09 -2.26
C PHE A 208 33.36 6.78 -2.75
N PRO A 209 33.56 8.06 -2.41
CA PRO A 209 34.81 8.75 -2.69
C PRO A 209 35.98 8.09 -1.95
N THR A 210 37.15 8.07 -2.58
CA THR A 210 38.41 7.66 -1.95
C THR A 210 38.95 8.76 -1.05
N LEU A 211 39.95 8.46 -0.22
CA LEU A 211 40.60 9.42 0.67
C LEU A 211 41.01 10.73 -0.06
N SER A 212 41.63 10.60 -1.24
CA SER A 212 42.07 11.73 -2.07
C SER A 212 40.95 12.62 -2.62
N ALA A 213 39.71 12.14 -2.62
CA ALA A 213 38.56 12.87 -3.15
C ALA A 213 37.93 13.81 -2.10
N TRP A 214 38.29 13.67 -0.82
CA TRP A 214 37.83 14.52 0.27
C TRP A 214 38.85 15.62 0.54
N THR A 215 38.69 16.76 -0.16
CA THR A 215 39.49 17.96 0.10
C THR A 215 38.90 18.78 1.26
N PRO A 216 39.67 19.69 1.89
CA PRO A 216 39.14 20.61 2.89
C PRO A 216 37.89 21.38 2.43
N GLU A 217 37.86 21.81 1.17
CA GLU A 217 36.75 22.55 0.58
C GLU A 217 35.49 21.66 0.47
N ARG A 218 35.63 20.40 0.05
CA ARG A 218 34.51 19.45 0.01
C ARG A 218 33.99 19.13 1.40
N MET A 219 34.87 19.00 2.38
CA MET A 219 34.47 18.81 3.77
C MET A 219 33.79 20.05 4.34
N GLU A 220 34.20 21.25 3.95
CA GLU A 220 33.51 22.49 4.32
C GLU A 220 32.07 22.48 3.81
N VAL A 221 31.86 22.10 2.55
CA VAL A 221 30.51 21.96 1.97
C VAL A 221 29.69 20.90 2.72
N LEU A 222 30.25 19.71 2.97
CA LEU A 222 29.56 18.64 3.69
C LEU A 222 29.22 19.02 5.14
N ASN A 223 30.10 19.76 5.82
CA ASN A 223 29.89 20.20 7.20
C ASN A 223 28.92 21.38 7.30
N ARG A 224 28.91 22.29 6.31
CA ARG A 224 27.94 23.40 6.25
C ARG A 224 26.51 22.91 6.08
N THR A 225 26.36 21.84 5.30
CA THR A 225 25.09 21.19 4.98
C THR A 225 24.73 20.07 5.97
N ALA A 226 25.57 19.88 6.99
CA ALA A 226 25.36 18.81 7.96
C ALA A 226 24.06 18.97 8.72
N SER A 227 23.35 17.85 8.89
CA SER A 227 22.19 17.83 9.76
C SER A 227 22.61 18.21 11.18
N ALA A 228 21.73 18.90 11.90
CA ALA A 228 21.95 19.46 13.24
C ALA A 228 22.34 18.42 14.33
N ARG A 229 22.53 17.15 13.96
CA ARG A 229 22.91 16.03 14.83
C ARG A 229 24.42 15.92 15.07
N LEU A 230 25.26 16.41 14.15
CA LEU A 230 26.70 16.30 14.34
C LEU A 230 27.11 17.26 15.45
N ALA A 231 27.50 16.69 16.60
CA ALA A 231 27.98 17.49 17.73
C ALA A 231 29.23 18.31 17.36
N PHE A 232 30.02 17.82 16.40
CA PHE A 232 31.21 18.46 15.88
C PHE A 232 31.33 18.24 14.36
N PRO A 233 31.90 19.20 13.61
CA PRO A 233 32.23 19.01 12.21
C PRO A 233 33.14 17.79 11.99
N LEU A 234 32.94 17.07 10.88
CA LEU A 234 33.81 15.97 10.49
C LEU A 234 35.15 16.52 9.97
N PRO A 235 36.30 15.96 10.39
CA PRO A 235 37.59 16.37 9.87
C PRO A 235 37.78 15.89 8.42
N THR A 236 38.72 16.51 7.71
CA THR A 236 39.23 15.94 6.46
C THR A 236 39.88 14.60 6.75
N PRO A 237 39.43 13.50 6.11
CA PRO A 237 39.88 12.16 6.47
C PRO A 237 41.35 11.97 6.07
N THR A 238 42.16 11.50 7.01
CA THR A 238 43.59 11.20 6.81
C THR A 238 43.89 9.69 6.79
N ASP A 239 42.93 8.87 7.19
CA ASP A 239 43.03 7.41 7.25
C ASP A 239 41.69 6.75 6.88
N ASP A 240 41.71 5.42 6.74
CA ASP A 240 40.53 4.63 6.33
C ASP A 240 39.40 4.67 7.36
N GLN A 241 39.70 4.84 8.64
CA GLN A 241 38.69 4.90 9.69
C GLN A 241 37.91 6.22 9.62
N GLN A 242 38.60 7.34 9.46
CA GLN A 242 37.99 8.64 9.25
C GLN A 242 37.25 8.69 7.90
N LEU A 243 37.84 8.11 6.85
CA LEU A 243 37.18 7.99 5.55
C LEU A 243 35.85 7.24 5.68
N MET A 244 35.82 6.15 6.44
CA MET A 244 34.62 5.38 6.68
C MET A 244 33.55 6.19 7.43
N GLU A 245 33.93 7.00 8.41
CA GLU A 245 32.99 7.89 9.12
C GLU A 245 32.34 8.90 8.16
N VAL A 246 33.16 9.56 7.33
CA VAL A 246 32.69 10.51 6.33
C VAL A 246 31.81 9.83 5.28
N ASN A 247 32.19 8.64 4.81
CA ASN A 247 31.40 7.88 3.85
C ASN A 247 30.08 7.38 4.45
N ARG A 248 30.03 7.05 5.74
CA ARG A 248 28.79 6.70 6.45
C ARG A 248 27.87 7.91 6.61
N GLU A 249 28.42 9.08 6.88
CA GLU A 249 27.67 10.33 6.87
C GLU A 249 27.05 10.57 5.50
N LEU A 250 27.85 10.55 4.44
CA LEU A 250 27.36 10.70 3.07
C LEU A 250 26.30 9.66 2.71
N ALA A 251 26.53 8.39 3.05
CA ALA A 251 25.57 7.30 2.81
C ALA A 251 24.20 7.61 3.44
N SER A 252 24.17 8.06 4.69
CA SER A 252 22.90 8.36 5.37
C SER A 252 22.10 9.47 4.68
N ARG A 253 22.78 10.53 4.21
CA ARG A 253 22.15 11.65 3.51
C ARG A 253 21.63 11.24 2.14
N ILE A 254 22.37 10.39 1.43
CA ILE A 254 21.97 9.86 0.13
C ILE A 254 20.74 8.95 0.25
N VAL A 255 20.70 8.08 1.25
CA VAL A 255 19.51 7.26 1.53
C VAL A 255 18.33 8.17 1.88
N ALA A 256 18.53 9.19 2.73
CA ALA A 256 17.48 10.13 3.09
C ALA A 256 16.96 10.90 1.86
N LEU A 257 17.84 11.36 0.96
CA LEU A 257 17.47 11.99 -0.30
C LEU A 257 16.60 11.08 -1.17
N CYS A 258 16.96 9.81 -1.31
CA CYS A 258 16.16 8.84 -2.08
C CYS A 258 14.76 8.65 -1.46
N VAL A 259 14.67 8.61 -0.13
CA VAL A 259 13.39 8.52 0.58
C VAL A 259 12.54 9.78 0.38
N VAL A 260 13.17 10.96 0.44
CA VAL A 260 12.49 12.25 0.20
C VAL A 260 11.99 12.33 -1.24
N ALA A 261 12.79 11.92 -2.23
CA ALA A 261 12.35 11.88 -3.63
C ALA A 261 11.10 11.01 -3.82
N ALA A 262 11.05 9.84 -3.18
CA ALA A 262 9.88 8.95 -3.25
C ALA A 262 8.66 9.52 -2.48
N MET A 263 8.89 10.18 -1.35
CA MET A 263 7.87 10.89 -0.59
C MET A 263 7.28 12.06 -1.38
N ASP A 264 8.12 12.87 -2.01
CA ASP A 264 7.71 13.99 -2.87
C ASP A 264 6.88 13.46 -4.04
N GLY A 265 7.30 12.38 -4.69
CA GLY A 265 6.51 11.73 -5.74
C GLY A 265 5.11 11.30 -5.26
N PHE A 266 4.98 10.81 -4.03
CA PHE A 266 3.65 10.48 -3.48
C PHE A 266 2.77 11.72 -3.30
N HIS A 267 3.31 12.80 -2.74
CA HIS A 267 2.57 14.03 -2.43
C HIS A 267 2.27 14.84 -3.68
N LEU A 268 3.20 14.91 -4.65
CA LEU A 268 3.00 15.59 -5.93
C LEU A 268 1.79 15.06 -6.69
N LEU A 269 1.51 13.76 -6.59
CA LEU A 269 0.35 13.13 -7.24
C LEU A 269 -0.98 13.39 -6.52
N ARG A 270 -0.98 13.98 -5.32
CA ARG A 270 -2.16 14.04 -4.44
C ARG A 270 -2.47 15.40 -3.85
N GLN A 271 -1.45 16.22 -3.65
CA GLN A 271 -1.54 17.47 -2.93
C GLN A 271 -1.24 18.64 -3.88
N PRO A 272 -2.26 19.45 -4.21
CA PRO A 272 -2.02 20.70 -4.92
C PRO A 272 -1.10 21.62 -4.13
N VAL A 273 -0.29 22.40 -4.84
CA VAL A 273 0.66 23.34 -4.25
C VAL A 273 1.59 22.72 -3.20
N TYR A 274 1.92 21.43 -3.37
CA TYR A 274 2.89 20.74 -2.52
C TYR A 274 4.28 21.36 -2.68
N ASP A 275 4.89 21.76 -1.56
CA ASP A 275 6.24 22.32 -1.56
C ASP A 275 7.25 21.18 -1.54
N GLU A 276 7.90 20.94 -2.69
CA GLU A 276 8.84 19.83 -2.85
C GLU A 276 10.01 19.95 -1.86
N GLN A 277 10.34 18.85 -1.20
CA GLN A 277 11.39 18.79 -0.17
C GLN A 277 12.73 18.30 -0.73
N PHE A 278 12.72 17.79 -1.97
CA PHE A 278 13.88 17.24 -2.63
C PHE A 278 15.06 18.22 -2.66
N ASP A 279 14.83 19.49 -3.00
CA ASP A 279 15.90 20.47 -3.16
C ASP A 279 16.66 20.69 -1.84
N ARG A 280 15.92 20.76 -0.73
CA ARG A 280 16.49 20.83 0.62
C ARG A 280 17.27 19.56 0.97
N ALA A 281 16.75 18.39 0.60
CA ALA A 281 17.44 17.12 0.85
C ALA A 281 18.70 16.97 -0.01
N ALA A 282 18.68 17.45 -1.25
CA ALA A 282 19.78 17.40 -2.20
C ALA A 282 20.93 18.30 -1.72
N GLU A 283 20.61 19.55 -1.33
CA GLU A 283 21.57 20.47 -0.71
C GLU A 283 22.23 19.84 0.52
N ALA A 284 21.45 19.15 1.37
CA ALA A 284 21.97 18.49 2.56
C ALA A 284 23.05 17.43 2.24
N THR A 285 23.04 16.81 1.06
CA THR A 285 24.06 15.81 0.70
C THR A 285 25.46 16.39 0.53
N GLY A 286 25.57 17.70 0.22
CA GLY A 286 26.82 18.35 -0.12
C GLY A 286 27.46 17.86 -1.44
N LEU A 287 26.73 17.08 -2.25
CA LEU A 287 27.14 16.71 -3.61
C LEU A 287 26.68 17.77 -4.63
N CYS A 288 27.20 17.70 -5.85
CA CYS A 288 26.90 18.67 -6.90
C CYS A 288 25.48 18.49 -7.44
N ASP A 289 24.82 19.60 -7.82
CA ASP A 289 23.42 19.62 -8.25
C ASP A 289 23.15 18.82 -9.54
N ASP A 290 24.17 18.57 -10.35
CA ASP A 290 24.08 17.83 -11.61
C ASP A 290 23.90 16.31 -11.44
N ASP A 291 24.12 15.77 -10.24
CA ASP A 291 24.08 14.32 -9.97
C ASP A 291 22.64 13.74 -9.91
N TRP A 292 21.62 14.60 -9.98
CA TRP A 292 20.22 14.22 -9.77
C TRP A 292 19.29 14.64 -10.92
N PRO A 293 18.14 13.97 -11.15
CA PRO A 293 17.16 14.43 -12.13
C PRO A 293 16.50 15.74 -11.70
N VAL A 294 16.11 16.57 -12.67
CA VAL A 294 15.44 17.87 -12.43
C VAL A 294 13.96 17.69 -12.10
N ASP A 295 13.30 16.69 -12.69
CA ASP A 295 11.85 16.45 -12.63
C ASP A 295 11.43 15.36 -11.63
N LEU A 296 12.39 14.77 -10.90
CA LEU A 296 12.18 13.63 -9.99
C LEU A 296 11.53 12.40 -10.63
N GLY A 297 11.47 12.34 -11.97
CA GLY A 297 10.77 11.31 -12.71
C GLY A 297 9.23 11.36 -12.59
N VAL A 298 8.66 12.48 -12.15
CA VAL A 298 7.20 12.71 -12.13
C VAL A 298 6.83 13.63 -13.28
N PRO A 299 6.17 13.13 -14.34
CA PRO A 299 5.67 14.00 -15.41
C PRO A 299 4.71 15.07 -14.88
N ALA A 300 4.86 16.31 -15.35
CA ALA A 300 4.04 17.42 -14.86
C ALA A 300 2.54 17.23 -15.11
N ASP A 301 2.16 16.52 -16.18
CA ASP A 301 0.77 16.27 -16.57
C ASP A 301 0.01 15.34 -15.60
N ILE A 302 0.72 14.52 -14.82
CA ILE A 302 0.13 13.64 -13.81
C ILE A 302 0.20 14.21 -12.39
N ALA A 303 0.91 15.32 -12.18
CA ALA A 303 0.95 16.00 -10.89
C ALA A 303 -0.42 16.60 -10.54
N ALA A 304 -0.76 16.65 -9.25
CA ALA A 304 -1.98 17.28 -8.75
C ALA A 304 -2.03 18.79 -9.04
N ASP A 305 -0.86 19.42 -9.17
CA ASP A 305 -0.69 20.81 -9.57
C ASP A 305 0.52 20.96 -10.51
N PRO A 306 0.30 20.75 -11.82
CA PRO A 306 1.37 20.80 -12.82
C PRO A 306 2.13 22.14 -12.80
N ALA A 307 1.41 23.25 -12.62
CA ALA A 307 1.98 24.58 -12.64
C ALA A 307 2.95 24.80 -11.47
N TYR A 308 2.59 24.37 -10.27
CA TYR A 308 3.47 24.51 -9.11
C TYR A 308 4.70 23.59 -9.21
N HIS A 309 4.52 22.36 -9.69
CA HIS A 309 5.63 21.43 -9.95
C HIS A 309 6.64 21.98 -10.98
N LEU A 310 6.15 22.60 -12.07
CA LEU A 310 7.01 23.25 -13.06
C LEU A 310 7.83 24.41 -12.47
N LEU A 311 7.33 25.12 -11.45
CA LEU A 311 8.10 26.15 -10.76
C LEU A 311 9.28 25.55 -9.97
N HIS A 312 9.12 24.38 -9.35
CA HIS A 312 10.25 23.66 -8.73
C HIS A 312 11.26 23.16 -9.77
N ILE A 313 10.79 22.66 -10.92
CA ILE A 313 11.66 22.30 -12.05
C ILE A 313 12.45 23.53 -12.55
N ALA A 314 11.79 24.68 -12.69
CA ALA A 314 12.44 25.92 -13.08
C ALA A 314 13.49 26.37 -12.05
N GLU A 315 13.22 26.21 -10.76
CA GLU A 315 14.18 26.48 -9.69
C GLU A 315 15.45 25.63 -9.83
N ARG A 316 15.29 24.33 -10.05
CA ARG A 316 16.42 23.41 -10.25
C ARG A 316 17.24 23.76 -11.49
N HIS A 317 16.58 24.12 -12.59
CA HIS A 317 17.28 24.63 -13.77
C HIS A 317 18.07 25.90 -13.47
N LEU A 318 17.50 26.82 -12.68
CA LEU A 318 18.17 28.05 -12.29
C LEU A 318 19.41 27.77 -11.42
N VAL A 319 19.29 26.89 -10.42
CA VAL A 319 20.41 26.46 -9.56
C VAL A 319 21.56 25.86 -10.38
N ARG A 320 21.25 25.10 -11.43
CA ARG A 320 22.24 24.53 -12.37
C ARG A 320 22.77 25.53 -13.41
N GLY A 321 22.44 26.82 -13.29
CA GLY A 321 22.87 27.86 -14.23
C GLY A 321 22.15 27.85 -15.59
N ALA A 322 21.13 27.00 -15.78
CA ALA A 322 20.30 26.96 -16.98
C ALA A 322 19.21 28.05 -16.96
N SER A 323 19.64 29.31 -16.80
CA SER A 323 18.74 30.47 -16.62
C SER A 323 17.73 30.64 -17.75
N ARG A 324 18.11 30.33 -19.01
CA ARG A 324 17.17 30.43 -20.14
C ARG A 324 16.07 29.38 -20.05
N THR A 325 16.42 28.14 -19.76
CA THR A 325 15.44 27.06 -19.56
C THR A 325 14.51 27.36 -18.40
N ALA A 326 15.05 27.83 -17.26
CA ALA A 326 14.25 28.24 -16.12
C ALA A 326 13.24 29.34 -16.49
N LEU A 327 13.68 30.36 -17.24
CA LEU A 327 12.81 31.44 -17.74
C LEU A 327 11.72 30.92 -18.69
N ASP A 328 12.06 30.02 -19.61
CA ASP A 328 11.11 29.42 -20.55
C ASP A 328 10.06 28.57 -19.79
N THR A 329 10.46 27.81 -18.77
CA THR A 329 9.54 27.06 -17.90
C THR A 329 8.62 27.97 -17.08
N VAL A 330 9.13 29.06 -16.48
CA VAL A 330 8.27 30.04 -15.79
C VAL A 330 7.30 30.71 -16.76
N THR A 331 7.74 30.97 -18.00
CA THR A 331 6.87 31.50 -19.06
C THR A 331 5.72 30.55 -19.36
N GLU A 332 5.99 29.26 -19.50
CA GLU A 332 4.96 28.23 -19.70
C GLU A 332 3.89 28.28 -18.61
N VAL A 333 4.29 28.33 -17.34
CA VAL A 333 3.37 28.42 -16.19
C VAL A 333 2.50 29.69 -16.27
N ILE A 334 3.09 30.84 -16.60
CA ILE A 334 2.38 32.12 -16.71
C ILE A 334 1.47 32.17 -17.96
N GLU A 335 1.82 31.48 -19.04
CA GLU A 335 1.00 31.39 -20.25
C GLU A 335 -0.21 30.46 -20.04
N VAL A 336 -0.03 29.31 -19.41
CA VAL A 336 -1.11 28.35 -19.10
C VAL A 336 -2.12 28.96 -18.13
N SER A 337 -1.68 29.85 -17.23
CA SER A 337 -2.56 30.57 -16.31
C SER A 337 -3.27 31.79 -16.92
N ARG A 338 -3.15 32.04 -18.23
CA ARG A 338 -3.98 33.06 -18.89
C ARG A 338 -5.48 32.74 -18.87
N SER A 339 -5.84 31.45 -18.76
CA SER A 339 -7.24 30.99 -18.70
C SER A 339 -7.82 30.95 -17.29
N ALA A 340 -7.00 30.98 -16.24
CA ALA A 340 -7.45 31.00 -14.84
C ALA A 340 -6.39 31.64 -13.93
N PRO A 341 -6.77 32.55 -13.01
CA PRO A 341 -5.79 33.23 -12.16
C PRO A 341 -5.01 32.23 -11.30
N LEU A 342 -3.68 32.40 -11.27
CA LEU A 342 -2.79 31.67 -10.37
C LEU A 342 -3.17 31.91 -8.90
N ALA A 343 -3.07 30.88 -8.07
CA ALA A 343 -3.17 31.06 -6.63
C ALA A 343 -1.96 31.85 -6.10
N ASP A 344 -2.11 32.45 -4.92
CA ASP A 344 -1.08 33.34 -4.33
C ASP A 344 0.27 32.66 -4.23
N LYS A 345 0.30 31.39 -3.80
CA LYS A 345 1.53 30.63 -3.61
C LYS A 345 2.29 30.37 -4.93
N HIS A 346 1.60 30.16 -6.05
CA HIS A 346 2.25 30.09 -7.37
C HIS A 346 2.88 31.44 -7.75
N ARG A 347 2.17 32.54 -7.51
CA ARG A 347 2.66 33.89 -7.83
C ARG A 347 3.88 34.23 -6.99
N ASP A 348 3.86 33.91 -5.71
CA ASP A 348 4.98 34.20 -4.82
C ASP A 348 6.24 33.41 -5.23
N LYS A 349 6.09 32.12 -5.53
CA LYS A 349 7.20 31.28 -6.03
C LYS A 349 7.71 31.76 -7.39
N ALA A 350 6.83 32.06 -8.35
CA ALA A 350 7.22 32.59 -9.64
C ALA A 350 7.95 33.94 -9.53
N ARG A 351 7.48 34.83 -8.63
CA ARG A 351 8.13 36.12 -8.36
C ARG A 351 9.53 35.93 -7.77
N GLU A 352 9.68 35.01 -6.82
CA GLU A 352 10.97 34.66 -6.23
C GLU A 352 11.96 34.20 -7.32
N LEU A 353 11.53 33.29 -8.21
CA LEU A 353 12.37 32.76 -9.29
C LEU A 353 12.77 33.84 -10.30
N LEU A 354 11.81 34.68 -10.72
CA LEU A 354 12.09 35.80 -11.63
C LEU A 354 13.04 36.81 -10.99
N GLY A 355 12.97 37.03 -9.67
CA GLY A 355 13.90 37.90 -8.95
C GLY A 355 15.33 37.38 -8.87
N ARG A 356 15.53 36.06 -9.02
CA ARG A 356 16.86 35.40 -9.04
C ARG A 356 17.44 35.27 -10.45
N LEU A 357 16.63 35.43 -11.50
CA LEU A 357 17.07 35.41 -12.89
C LEU A 357 17.79 36.72 -13.29
N PRO A 358 18.66 36.69 -14.32
CA PRO A 358 19.28 37.91 -14.83
C PRO A 358 18.24 38.97 -15.21
N ASP A 359 18.51 40.24 -14.89
CA ASP A 359 17.65 41.35 -15.28
C ASP A 359 17.69 41.52 -16.81
N SER A 360 16.60 41.09 -17.43
CA SER A 360 16.40 41.10 -18.88
C SER A 360 15.04 41.71 -19.23
N GLY A 361 14.86 42.08 -20.50
CA GLY A 361 13.55 42.54 -20.98
C GLY A 361 12.46 41.49 -20.75
N ASP A 362 12.79 40.20 -20.94
CA ASP A 362 11.87 39.07 -20.76
C ASP A 362 11.49 38.90 -19.29
N THR A 363 12.46 38.94 -18.36
CA THR A 363 12.22 38.83 -16.91
C THR A 363 11.30 39.95 -16.41
N ARG A 364 11.57 41.20 -16.82
CA ARG A 364 10.74 42.36 -16.46
C ARG A 364 9.33 42.28 -17.06
N ALA A 365 9.20 41.77 -18.28
CA ALA A 365 7.91 41.57 -18.91
C ALA A 365 7.07 40.51 -18.18
N LEU A 366 7.68 39.41 -17.72
CA LEU A 366 6.99 38.38 -16.94
C LEU A 366 6.58 38.88 -15.56
N LEU A 367 7.45 39.60 -14.84
CA LEU A 367 7.11 40.23 -13.56
C LEU A 367 5.91 41.18 -13.69
N ALA A 368 5.94 42.07 -14.69
CA ALA A 368 4.83 42.99 -14.95
C ALA A 368 3.52 42.27 -15.28
N ARG A 369 3.60 41.09 -15.93
CA ARG A 369 2.44 40.26 -16.23
C ARG A 369 1.90 39.50 -15.02
N LEU A 370 2.77 39.08 -14.11
CA LEU A 370 2.41 38.40 -12.87
C LEU A 370 1.66 39.35 -11.91
N ASP A 371 2.06 40.62 -11.89
CA ASP A 371 1.46 41.67 -11.07
C ASP A 371 0.24 42.34 -11.74
N ALA A 372 0.00 42.07 -13.03
CA ALA A 372 -1.17 42.59 -13.72
C ALA A 372 -2.46 41.93 -13.18
N PRO A 373 -3.54 42.70 -12.96
CA PRO A 373 -4.83 42.11 -12.58
C PRO A 373 -5.30 41.14 -13.67
N PRO A 374 -6.01 40.05 -13.31
CA PRO A 374 -6.53 39.10 -14.28
C PRO A 374 -7.35 39.86 -15.32
N ARG A 375 -7.05 39.65 -16.60
CA ARG A 375 -7.83 40.29 -17.67
C ARG A 375 -9.28 39.85 -17.51
N PRO A 376 -10.26 40.79 -17.49
CA PRO A 376 -11.66 40.39 -17.53
C PRO A 376 -11.88 39.54 -18.78
N GLU A 377 -12.66 38.47 -18.66
CA GLU A 377 -13.10 37.70 -19.82
C GLU A 377 -13.58 38.68 -20.91
N PRO A 378 -13.19 38.47 -22.18
CA PRO A 378 -13.75 39.27 -23.26
C PRO A 378 -15.27 39.13 -23.17
N ALA A 379 -15.95 40.26 -22.97
CA ALA A 379 -17.40 40.29 -22.92
C ALA A 379 -17.93 39.49 -24.12
N PRO A 380 -18.91 38.58 -23.91
CA PRO A 380 -19.44 37.80 -25.01
C PRO A 380 -19.79 38.76 -26.15
N PRO A 381 -19.43 38.42 -27.41
CA PRO A 381 -19.62 39.32 -28.53
C PRO A 381 -21.05 39.83 -28.49
N ARG A 382 -21.21 41.16 -28.38
CA ARG A 382 -22.53 41.78 -28.47
C ARG A 382 -23.11 41.30 -29.78
N LEU A 383 -24.15 40.46 -29.70
CA LEU A 383 -24.92 40.11 -30.88
C LEU A 383 -25.34 41.44 -31.53
N PRO A 384 -25.14 41.61 -32.85
CA PRO A 384 -25.65 42.79 -33.53
C PRO A 384 -27.14 42.92 -33.21
N ALA A 385 -27.63 44.15 -33.09
CA ALA A 385 -29.03 44.44 -32.76
C ALA A 385 -30.03 43.80 -33.74
N ASP A 386 -29.54 43.29 -34.88
CA ASP A 386 -30.29 42.63 -35.95
C ASP A 386 -30.07 41.11 -36.03
N ALA A 387 -29.46 40.48 -35.02
CA ALA A 387 -29.40 39.02 -34.99
C ALA A 387 -30.83 38.44 -34.86
N PRO A 388 -31.30 37.61 -35.81
CA PRO A 388 -32.63 37.03 -35.73
C PRO A 388 -32.74 36.23 -34.43
N THR A 389 -33.82 36.49 -33.69
CA THR A 389 -34.16 35.74 -32.48
C THR A 389 -34.26 34.26 -32.83
N VAL A 390 -33.22 33.49 -32.54
CA VAL A 390 -33.34 32.03 -32.52
C VAL A 390 -34.27 31.71 -31.36
N LEU A 391 -35.51 31.35 -31.71
CA LEU A 391 -36.48 30.80 -30.79
C LEU A 391 -35.80 29.67 -30.00
N ARG A 392 -35.64 29.89 -28.70
CA ARG A 392 -35.28 28.82 -27.77
C ARG A 392 -36.23 27.65 -28.00
N PRO A 393 -35.74 26.40 -28.12
CA PRO A 393 -36.60 25.25 -27.93
C PRO A 393 -37.19 25.37 -26.51
N THR A 394 -38.51 25.41 -26.45
CA THR A 394 -39.27 25.36 -25.21
C THR A 394 -38.82 24.17 -24.38
N ARG A 395 -38.43 24.44 -23.12
CA ARG A 395 -38.29 23.40 -22.08
C ARG A 395 -39.55 22.52 -22.08
N PRO A 396 -39.45 21.19 -22.14
CA PRO A 396 -40.57 20.36 -21.73
C PRO A 396 -40.76 20.52 -20.21
N THR A 397 -41.98 20.83 -19.81
CA THR A 397 -42.42 20.88 -18.42
C THR A 397 -42.49 19.46 -17.83
N PRO A 398 -42.25 19.27 -16.53
CA PRO A 398 -42.14 17.96 -15.91
C PRO A 398 -43.53 17.42 -15.53
N GLY A 399 -43.81 16.14 -15.83
CA GLY A 399 -45.02 15.49 -15.34
C GLY A 399 -45.30 14.08 -15.86
N THR A 400 -44.95 13.10 -15.02
CA THR A 400 -45.69 11.84 -14.70
C THR A 400 -45.73 10.64 -15.65
N TYR A 401 -45.67 9.47 -14.98
CA TYR A 401 -45.79 8.05 -15.37
C TYR A 401 -44.50 7.40 -15.93
N SER A 402 -43.80 6.54 -15.21
CA SER A 402 -44.14 5.30 -14.46
C SER A 402 -44.38 4.08 -15.36
N HIS A 403 -43.62 3.04 -15.03
CA HIS A 403 -43.73 1.62 -15.32
C HIS A 403 -43.19 1.02 -16.64
N ASP A 404 -42.27 0.08 -16.39
CA ASP A 404 -41.98 -1.18 -17.08
C ASP A 404 -41.27 -1.13 -18.44
N LEU A 405 -40.09 -1.77 -18.50
CA LEU A 405 -39.92 -3.08 -19.15
C LEU A 405 -38.44 -3.53 -19.10
N HIS A 406 -38.25 -4.69 -18.47
CA HIS A 406 -37.29 -5.77 -18.74
C HIS A 406 -35.78 -5.52 -18.79
N ASP A 407 -35.14 -5.92 -17.69
CA ASP A 407 -33.91 -6.74 -17.67
C ASP A 407 -34.05 -7.98 -18.58
N GLU A 408 -33.06 -8.23 -19.46
CA GLU A 408 -32.59 -9.56 -19.82
C GLU A 408 -31.11 -9.51 -20.29
N HIS A 409 -30.41 -10.64 -20.05
CA HIS A 409 -28.98 -10.97 -20.26
C HIS A 409 -28.08 -10.62 -19.05
N GLY A 410 -27.82 -11.49 -18.07
CA GLY A 410 -27.74 -12.95 -18.10
C GLY A 410 -26.26 -13.38 -18.11
N TYR A 411 -25.61 -13.34 -16.93
CA TYR A 411 -24.25 -13.86 -16.70
C TYR A 411 -24.35 -15.21 -15.99
N ASP A 412 -23.90 -16.27 -16.64
CA ASP A 412 -23.82 -17.65 -16.10
C ASP A 412 -22.37 -17.95 -15.66
N PRO A 413 -22.12 -18.23 -14.37
CA PRO A 413 -20.82 -18.67 -13.88
C PRO A 413 -20.86 -20.19 -13.64
N SER A 414 -20.73 -20.99 -14.71
CA SER A 414 -20.45 -22.42 -14.57
C SER A 414 -19.71 -22.96 -15.80
N GLY A 415 -18.42 -23.25 -15.63
CA GLY A 415 -17.58 -23.84 -16.68
C GLY A 415 -16.27 -24.36 -16.10
N ASP A 416 -16.28 -25.64 -15.71
CA ASP A 416 -15.09 -26.40 -15.31
C ASP A 416 -14.03 -26.48 -16.43
N PRO A 417 -12.75 -26.65 -16.08
CA PRO A 417 -11.66 -26.72 -17.04
C PRO A 417 -11.30 -28.17 -17.39
N LEU A 418 -11.56 -28.63 -18.62
CA LEU A 418 -10.96 -29.85 -19.17
C LEU A 418 -10.69 -29.73 -20.68
N GLY A 419 -9.46 -30.04 -21.08
CA GLY A 419 -9.05 -30.28 -22.49
C GLY A 419 -7.71 -29.64 -22.86
N THR A 420 -6.56 -30.20 -22.47
CA THR A 420 -5.67 -31.05 -23.30
C THR A 420 -5.34 -30.57 -24.72
N GLY A 421 -4.06 -30.28 -24.93
CA GLY A 421 -3.37 -30.09 -26.23
C GLY A 421 -2.12 -29.24 -25.99
N GLY A 422 -0.88 -29.75 -25.97
CA GLY A 422 -0.31 -30.71 -26.90
C GLY A 422 0.20 -29.97 -28.14
N GLY A 423 1.40 -29.39 -28.04
CA GLY A 423 2.01 -28.60 -29.12
C GLY A 423 3.51 -28.42 -28.92
N THR A 424 4.28 -29.41 -29.37
CA THR A 424 5.73 -29.35 -29.61
C THR A 424 6.06 -28.40 -30.76
N ALA A 425 7.11 -27.57 -30.63
CA ALA A 425 8.07 -27.30 -31.70
C ALA A 425 9.26 -26.44 -31.22
N SER A 426 10.46 -27.00 -31.45
CA SER A 426 11.82 -26.43 -31.48
C SER A 426 12.52 -26.15 -30.15
#